data_AF-A0A957D4Z7-F1
#
_entry.id   AF-A0A957D4Z7-F1
#
_cell.length_a   1.000
_cell.length_b   1.000
_cell.length_c   1.000
_cell.angle_alpha   90.00
_cell.angle_beta   90.00
_cell.angle_gamma   90.00
#
_symmetry.space_group_name_H-M   'P 1'
#
loop_
_entity.id
_entity.type
_entity.pdbx_description
1 polymer ?
#
loop_
_entity_poly.entity_id
_entity_poly.type
_entity_poly.pdbx_seq_one_letter_code
_entity_poly.pdbx_strand_id
1 'polypeptide(L)'
;MLNIVELREMSGDKLNEMLENAREELFNLRFQKASARLENYARLKHVKREIAQLETVLHARQVAKETAVSEPEIAQALTGKEWKATARFQYEDSAWRVQFVDGDGSEIAVAMVNLNKKHPQGRKARQSKQAPRLVTSYQIAG
;
A
#
# COMPACT_ATOMS: atom_id res chain seq x y z
N MET A 1 18.83 7.00 -3.17
CA MET A 1 17.59 6.31 -3.62
C MET A 1 16.97 5.74 -2.36
N LEU A 2 15.66 5.87 -2.17
CA LEU A 2 15.01 5.42 -0.94
C LEU A 2 15.01 3.88 -0.86
N ASN A 3 15.15 3.36 0.35
CA ASN A 3 15.05 1.95 0.63
C ASN A 3 13.58 1.57 0.82
N ILE A 4 13.06 0.69 -0.04
CA ILE A 4 11.65 0.29 -0.01
C ILE A 4 11.27 -0.40 1.30
N VAL A 5 12.23 -1.05 1.96
CA VAL A 5 11.98 -1.75 3.23
C VAL A 5 11.64 -0.74 4.32
N GLU A 6 12.45 0.30 4.46
CA GLU A 6 12.25 1.39 5.41
C GLU A 6 10.92 2.12 5.15
N LEU A 7 10.59 2.40 3.88
CA LEU A 7 9.30 3.05 3.55
C LEU A 7 8.09 2.22 4.00
N ARG A 8 8.18 0.88 3.94
CA ARG A 8 7.07 0.00 4.37
C ARG A 8 6.89 -0.04 5.88
N GLU A 9 7.90 0.32 6.65
CA GLU A 9 7.87 0.35 8.13
C GLU A 9 7.41 1.72 8.67
N MET A 10 7.58 2.80 7.90
CA MET A 10 7.16 4.15 8.29
C MET A 10 5.64 4.29 8.47
N SER A 11 5.23 5.27 9.30
CA SER A 11 3.81 5.61 9.46
C SER A 11 3.21 6.19 8.17
N GLY A 12 1.89 6.13 8.04
CA GLY A 12 1.20 6.74 6.90
C GLY A 12 1.44 8.24 6.80
N ASP A 13 1.37 8.94 7.93
CA ASP A 13 1.57 10.39 8.00
C ASP A 13 2.98 10.79 7.55
N LYS A 14 4.01 10.02 7.98
CA LYS A 14 5.38 10.32 7.56
C LYS A 14 5.60 10.11 6.07
N LEU A 15 4.99 9.06 5.50
CA LEU A 15 5.05 8.82 4.06
C LEU A 15 4.37 9.93 3.26
N ASN A 16 3.23 10.45 3.75
CA ASN A 16 2.53 11.55 3.11
C ASN A 16 3.35 12.85 3.17
N GLU A 17 3.92 13.18 4.33
CA GLU A 17 4.81 14.33 4.51
C GLU A 17 6.01 14.26 3.54
N MET A 18 6.66 13.09 3.46
CA MET A 18 7.77 12.88 2.51
C MET A 18 7.33 13.02 1.05
N LEU A 19 6.12 12.56 0.72
CA LEU A 19 5.56 12.66 -0.62
C LEU A 19 5.28 14.12 -1.01
N GLU A 20 4.75 14.92 -0.10
CA GLU A 20 4.52 16.36 -0.30
C GLU A 20 5.85 17.09 -0.53
N ASN A 21 6.84 16.86 0.34
CA ASN A 21 8.18 17.44 0.20
C ASN A 21 8.83 17.08 -1.14
N ALA A 22 8.73 15.81 -1.57
CA ALA A 22 9.28 15.37 -2.84
C ALA A 22 8.56 16.01 -4.06
N ARG A 23 7.23 16.23 -3.95
CA ARG A 23 6.46 16.92 -5.00
C ARG A 23 6.82 18.40 -5.10
N GLU A 24 7.00 19.07 -3.97
CA GLU A 24 7.48 20.46 -3.93
C GLU A 24 8.88 20.58 -4.53
N GLU A 25 9.80 19.68 -4.16
CA GLU A 25 11.14 19.65 -4.74
C GLU A 25 11.07 19.44 -6.26
N LEU A 26 10.24 18.50 -6.74
CA LEU A 26 10.08 18.26 -8.17
C LEU A 26 9.53 19.49 -8.90
N PHE A 27 8.61 20.24 -8.29
CA PHE A 27 8.09 21.49 -8.83
C PHE A 27 9.21 22.53 -8.97
N ASN A 28 9.99 22.74 -7.91
CA ASN A 28 11.11 23.67 -7.89
C ASN A 28 12.17 23.30 -8.95
N LEU A 29 12.52 22.02 -9.07
CA LEU A 29 13.47 21.53 -10.08
C LEU A 29 12.95 21.73 -11.51
N ARG A 30 11.64 21.57 -11.74
CA ARG A 30 11.02 21.85 -13.06
C ARG A 30 11.07 23.34 -13.39
N PHE A 31 10.85 24.20 -12.41
CA PHE A 31 10.96 25.66 -12.57
C PHE A 31 12.40 26.08 -12.89
N GLN A 32 13.38 25.55 -12.15
CA GLN A 32 14.80 25.77 -12.43
C GLN A 32 15.20 25.27 -13.83
N LYS A 33 14.68 24.10 -14.24
CA LYS A 33 14.91 23.56 -15.59
C LYS A 33 14.36 24.50 -16.66
N ALA A 34 13.14 25.00 -16.50
CA ALA A 34 12.50 25.90 -17.46
C ALA A 34 13.21 27.25 -17.58
N SER A 35 13.81 27.74 -16.49
CA SER A 35 14.62 28.96 -16.47
C SER A 35 16.08 28.76 -16.88
N ALA A 36 16.47 27.54 -17.30
CA ALA A 36 17.83 27.15 -17.67
C ALA A 36 18.88 27.38 -16.55
N ARG A 37 18.46 27.34 -15.28
CA ARG A 37 19.31 27.51 -14.08
C ARG A 37 19.55 26.21 -13.30
N LEU A 38 19.08 25.08 -13.83
CA LEU A 38 19.24 23.80 -13.17
C LEU A 38 20.67 23.28 -13.35
N GLU A 39 21.38 23.10 -12.23
CA GLU A 39 22.73 22.54 -12.23
C GLU A 39 22.71 20.99 -12.27
N ASN A 40 21.83 20.37 -11.49
CA ASN A 40 21.78 18.90 -11.34
C ASN A 40 20.55 18.28 -12.01
N TYR A 41 20.69 17.89 -13.28
CA TYR A 41 19.63 17.21 -14.04
C TYR A 41 19.35 15.78 -13.55
N ALA A 42 20.31 15.11 -12.91
CA ALA A 42 20.10 13.77 -12.38
C ALA A 42 19.07 13.78 -11.24
N ARG A 43 19.03 14.85 -10.43
CA ARG A 43 18.09 14.98 -9.30
C ARG A 43 16.62 14.87 -9.73
N LEU A 44 16.25 15.41 -10.88
CA LEU A 44 14.89 15.24 -11.44
C LEU A 44 14.47 13.78 -11.58
N LYS A 45 15.38 12.92 -12.04
CA LYS A 45 15.11 11.48 -12.19
C LYS A 45 15.03 10.79 -10.83
N HIS A 46 15.85 11.21 -9.87
CA HIS A 46 15.80 10.68 -8.51
C HIS A 46 14.49 11.03 -7.80
N VAL A 47 14.10 12.30 -7.77
CA VAL A 47 12.88 12.75 -7.10
C VAL A 47 11.62 12.12 -7.73
N LYS A 48 11.56 11.98 -9.06
CA LYS A 48 10.47 11.24 -9.72
C LYS A 48 10.36 9.79 -9.25
N ARG A 49 11.50 9.12 -9.05
CA ARG A 49 11.53 7.74 -8.55
C ARG A 49 11.15 7.66 -7.08
N GLU A 50 11.58 8.62 -6.27
CA GLU A 50 11.21 8.74 -4.85
C GLU A 50 9.69 8.88 -4.71
N ILE A 51 9.06 9.79 -5.47
CA ILE A 51 7.60 9.94 -5.54
C ILE A 51 6.93 8.62 -5.93
N ALA A 52 7.39 7.99 -7.01
CA ALA A 52 6.79 6.73 -7.47
C ALA A 52 6.90 5.61 -6.41
N GLN A 53 8.03 5.52 -5.68
CA GLN A 53 8.20 4.56 -4.60
C GLN A 53 7.25 4.83 -3.43
N LEU A 54 7.12 6.08 -2.99
CA LEU A 54 6.22 6.50 -1.92
C LEU A 54 4.75 6.22 -2.28
N GLU A 55 4.33 6.63 -3.48
CA GLU A 55 2.98 6.36 -3.99
C GLU A 55 2.70 4.86 -4.10
N THR A 56 3.68 4.06 -4.54
CA THR A 56 3.52 2.60 -4.64
C THR A 56 3.29 1.97 -3.26
N VAL A 57 4.00 2.41 -2.21
CA VAL A 57 3.81 1.86 -0.85
C VAL A 57 2.44 2.25 -0.29
N LEU A 58 2.05 3.52 -0.42
CA LEU A 58 0.74 4.01 0.02
C LEU A 58 -0.40 3.30 -0.71
N HIS A 59 -0.26 3.14 -2.03
CA HIS A 59 -1.24 2.44 -2.84
C HIS A 59 -1.32 0.95 -2.48
N ALA A 60 -0.20 0.27 -2.28
CA ALA A 60 -0.19 -1.13 -1.85
C ALA A 60 -0.88 -1.32 -0.48
N ARG A 61 -0.68 -0.40 0.47
CA ARG A 61 -1.42 -0.37 1.74
C ARG A 61 -2.92 -0.24 1.51
N GLN A 62 -3.33 0.67 0.64
CA GLN A 62 -4.74 0.90 0.34
C GLN A 62 -5.38 -0.33 -0.31
N VAL A 63 -4.76 -0.89 -1.35
CA VAL A 63 -5.23 -2.10 -2.04
C VAL A 63 -5.32 -3.29 -1.08
N ALA A 64 -4.35 -3.46 -0.18
CA ALA A 64 -4.42 -4.51 0.83
C ALA A 64 -5.65 -4.35 1.75
N LYS A 65 -5.92 -3.12 2.22
CA LYS A 65 -7.11 -2.83 3.04
C LYS A 65 -8.40 -3.12 2.28
N GLU A 66 -8.53 -2.61 1.06
CA GLU A 66 -9.71 -2.83 0.21
C GLU A 66 -9.95 -4.31 -0.07
N THR A 67 -8.87 -5.04 -0.36
CA THR A 67 -8.96 -6.50 -0.59
C THR A 67 -9.41 -7.23 0.68
N ALA A 68 -8.88 -6.85 1.85
CA ALA A 68 -9.30 -7.45 3.12
C ALA A 68 -10.77 -7.14 3.44
N VAL A 69 -11.23 -5.91 3.21
CA VAL A 69 -12.65 -5.52 3.39
C VAL A 69 -13.57 -6.27 2.43
N SER A 70 -13.10 -6.63 1.23
CA SER A 70 -13.89 -7.39 0.26
C SER A 70 -14.15 -8.85 0.64
N GLU A 71 -13.44 -9.39 1.64
CA GLU A 71 -13.68 -10.74 2.15
C GLU A 71 -15.02 -10.77 2.90
N PRO A 72 -15.99 -11.63 2.52
CA PRO A 72 -17.36 -11.55 2.99
C PRO A 72 -17.51 -11.72 4.51
N GLU A 73 -16.69 -12.56 5.13
CA GLU A 73 -16.75 -12.78 6.59
C GLU A 73 -16.24 -11.56 7.36
N ILE A 74 -15.20 -10.90 6.86
CA ILE A 74 -14.69 -9.64 7.43
C ILE A 74 -15.71 -8.52 7.22
N ALA A 75 -16.27 -8.40 6.02
CA ALA A 75 -17.30 -7.40 5.72
C ALA A 75 -18.50 -7.51 6.67
N GLN A 76 -18.95 -8.75 6.96
CA GLN A 76 -20.00 -9.00 7.94
C GLN A 76 -19.59 -8.56 9.36
N ALA A 77 -18.38 -8.91 9.80
CA ALA A 77 -17.87 -8.52 11.12
C ALA A 77 -17.74 -7.00 11.32
N LEU A 78 -17.49 -6.26 10.23
CA LEU A 78 -17.38 -4.80 10.21
C LEU A 78 -18.74 -4.08 10.07
N THR A 79 -19.81 -4.80 9.73
CA THR A 79 -21.11 -4.19 9.42
C THR A 79 -21.69 -3.51 10.66
N GLY A 80 -22.03 -2.22 10.53
CA GLY A 80 -22.66 -1.44 11.60
C GLY A 80 -21.71 -0.96 12.70
N LYS A 81 -20.39 -1.14 12.55
CA LYS A 81 -19.36 -0.67 13.49
C LYS A 81 -18.54 0.48 12.89
N GLU A 82 -18.02 1.35 13.75
CA GLU A 82 -16.99 2.31 13.36
C GLU A 82 -15.61 1.67 13.52
N TRP A 83 -14.88 1.50 12.42
CA TRP A 83 -13.61 0.79 12.44
C TRP A 83 -12.48 1.59 11.80
N LYS A 84 -11.24 1.28 12.21
CA LYS A 84 -10.00 1.76 11.59
C LYS A 84 -9.16 0.57 11.14
N ALA A 85 -8.58 0.68 9.94
CA ALA A 85 -7.74 -0.36 9.36
C ALA A 85 -6.27 0.10 9.27
N THR A 86 -5.37 -0.73 9.79
CA THR A 86 -3.91 -0.55 9.66
C THR A 86 -3.32 -1.69 8.85
N ALA A 87 -2.53 -1.36 7.82
CA ALA A 87 -1.87 -2.34 6.97
C ALA A 87 -0.35 -2.26 7.15
N ARG A 88 0.27 -3.37 7.54
CA ARG A 88 1.73 -3.52 7.66
C ARG A 88 2.20 -4.69 6.82
N PHE A 89 3.35 -4.55 6.16
CA PHE A 89 3.93 -5.65 5.39
C PHE A 89 4.69 -6.57 6.36
N GLN A 90 4.38 -7.86 6.33
CA GLN A 90 5.06 -8.90 7.10
C GLN A 90 5.98 -9.67 6.16
N TYR A 91 7.29 -9.55 6.36
CA TYR A 91 8.30 -10.11 5.45
C TYR A 91 8.39 -11.64 5.52
N GLU A 92 8.24 -12.22 6.71
CA GLU A 92 8.23 -13.67 6.92
C GLU A 92 7.15 -14.36 6.06
N ASP A 93 5.96 -13.76 6.03
CA ASP A 93 4.82 -14.28 5.26
C ASP A 93 4.73 -13.70 3.84
N SER A 94 5.59 -12.73 3.50
CA SER A 94 5.53 -11.95 2.26
C SER A 94 4.13 -11.42 1.93
N ALA A 95 3.40 -10.99 2.95
CA ALA A 95 2.01 -10.59 2.87
C ALA A 95 1.74 -9.31 3.66
N TRP A 96 0.69 -8.59 3.30
CA TRP A 96 0.19 -7.46 4.08
C TRP A 96 -0.73 -7.97 5.18
N ARG A 97 -0.35 -7.74 6.43
CA ARG A 97 -1.25 -7.91 7.58
C ARG A 97 -2.11 -6.66 7.70
N VAL A 98 -3.41 -6.83 7.53
CA VAL A 98 -4.42 -5.79 7.70
C VAL A 98 -5.17 -6.07 9.00
N GLN A 99 -5.06 -5.16 9.96
CA GLN A 99 -5.76 -5.24 11.24
C GLN A 99 -6.89 -4.22 11.26
N PHE A 100 -8.07 -4.67 11.64
CA PHE A 100 -9.26 -3.87 11.86
C PHE A 100 -9.51 -3.75 13.35
N VAL A 101 -9.60 -2.51 13.83
CA VAL A 101 -9.91 -2.19 15.23
C VAL A 101 -11.17 -1.33 15.29
N ASP A 102 -11.95 -1.50 16.35
CA ASP A 102 -13.12 -0.67 16.68
C ASP A 102 -12.70 0.73 17.14
N GLY A 103 -13.67 1.63 17.34
CA GLY A 103 -13.46 2.97 17.90
C GLY A 103 -12.72 2.96 19.24
N ASP A 104 -12.99 1.94 20.06
CA ASP A 104 -12.36 1.73 21.38
C ASP A 104 -10.98 1.03 21.29
N GLY A 105 -10.51 0.70 20.09
CA GLY A 105 -9.23 0.04 19.85
C GLY A 105 -9.24 -1.49 20.00
N SER A 106 -10.40 -2.08 20.30
CA SER A 106 -10.57 -3.55 20.32
C SER A 106 -10.41 -4.13 18.93
N GLU A 107 -9.69 -5.23 18.80
CA GLU A 107 -9.52 -5.92 17.51
C GLU A 107 -10.85 -6.54 17.05
N ILE A 108 -11.26 -6.27 15.81
CA ILE A 108 -12.45 -6.86 15.19
C ILE A 108 -12.04 -8.02 14.28
N ALA A 109 -11.02 -7.81 13.44
CA ALA A 109 -10.54 -8.81 12.51
C ALA A 109 -9.10 -8.54 12.08
N VAL A 110 -8.42 -9.58 11.62
CA VAL A 110 -7.12 -9.52 10.97
C VAL A 110 -7.17 -10.32 9.68
N ALA A 111 -6.59 -9.77 8.61
CA ALA A 111 -6.43 -10.44 7.32
C ALA A 111 -4.98 -10.43 6.88
N MET A 112 -4.55 -11.51 6.25
CA MET A 112 -3.29 -11.60 5.52
C MET A 112 -3.60 -11.50 4.03
N VAL A 113 -3.02 -10.50 3.37
CA VAL A 113 -3.27 -10.19 1.96
C VAL A 113 -1.96 -10.25 1.17
N ASN A 114 -1.85 -11.23 0.29
CA ASN A 114 -0.69 -11.37 -0.58
C ASN A 114 -0.95 -10.72 -1.95
N LEU A 115 -0.52 -9.46 -2.10
CA LEU A 115 -0.63 -8.71 -3.36
C LEU A 115 0.35 -9.20 -4.44
N ASN A 116 1.36 -9.99 -4.08
CA ASN A 116 2.33 -10.54 -5.03
C ASN A 116 1.89 -11.88 -5.62
N LYS A 117 0.72 -12.39 -5.20
CA LYS A 117 0.21 -13.67 -5.70
C LYS A 117 0.00 -13.57 -7.20
N LYS A 118 0.85 -14.27 -7.95
CA LYS A 118 0.84 -14.21 -9.42
C LYS A 118 -0.53 -14.60 -9.94
N HIS A 119 -1.01 -13.86 -10.93
CA HIS A 119 -2.08 -14.33 -11.80
C HIS A 119 -1.72 -15.72 -12.32
N PRO A 120 -2.63 -16.70 -12.24
CA PRO A 120 -2.37 -18.00 -12.83
C PRO A 120 -2.08 -17.79 -14.33
N GLN A 121 -0.98 -18.38 -14.81
CA GLN A 121 -0.51 -18.22 -16.19
C GLN A 121 -0.87 -19.45 -17.03
N GLY A 122 -1.03 -19.25 -18.34
CA GLY A 122 -1.27 -20.33 -19.29
C GLY A 122 -2.74 -20.62 -19.61
N ARG A 123 -2.97 -21.62 -20.47
CA ARG A 123 -4.27 -21.87 -21.12
C ARG A 123 -5.39 -22.25 -20.15
N LYS A 124 -5.08 -23.04 -19.11
CA LYS A 124 -6.04 -23.42 -18.05
C LYS A 124 -6.44 -22.23 -17.16
N ALA A 125 -5.52 -21.31 -16.92
CA ALA A 125 -5.78 -20.10 -16.14
C ALA A 125 -6.68 -19.09 -16.87
N ARG A 126 -6.54 -18.98 -18.19
CA ARG A 126 -7.46 -18.18 -19.02
C ARG A 126 -8.88 -18.73 -19.03
N GLN A 127 -9.05 -20.04 -18.77
CA GLN A 127 -10.36 -20.69 -18.69
C GLN A 127 -11.04 -20.46 -17.33
N SER A 128 -10.29 -20.26 -16.25
CA SER A 128 -10.85 -19.83 -14.96
C SER A 128 -11.18 -18.34 -15.02
N LYS A 129 -12.47 -17.98 -15.06
CA LYS A 129 -12.94 -16.58 -14.99
C LYS A 129 -12.78 -15.95 -13.60
N GLN A 130 -12.40 -16.71 -12.58
CA GLN A 130 -12.24 -16.20 -11.22
C GLN A 130 -10.86 -15.55 -11.05
N ALA A 131 -10.87 -14.30 -10.57
CA ALA A 131 -9.67 -13.59 -10.15
C ALA A 131 -8.95 -14.37 -9.02
N PRO A 132 -7.61 -14.29 -8.93
CA PRO A 132 -6.88 -14.94 -7.86
C PRO A 132 -7.34 -14.42 -6.48
N ARG A 133 -7.62 -15.34 -5.54
CA ARG A 133 -7.87 -14.97 -4.15
C ARG A 133 -6.60 -14.41 -3.53
N LEU A 134 -6.60 -13.10 -3.24
CA LEU A 134 -5.46 -12.37 -2.66
C LEU A 134 -5.42 -12.44 -1.14
N VAL A 135 -6.57 -12.56 -0.47
CA VAL A 135 -6.65 -12.89 0.96
C VAL A 135 -6.19 -14.34 1.15
N THR A 136 -5.15 -14.54 1.94
CA THR A 136 -4.55 -15.87 2.19
C THR A 136 -5.04 -16.50 3.48
N SER A 137 -5.31 -15.69 4.49
CA SER A 137 -5.91 -16.10 5.76
C SER A 137 -6.57 -14.90 6.42
N TYR A 138 -7.52 -15.16 7.31
CA TYR A 138 -8.10 -14.13 8.16
C TYR A 138 -8.56 -14.74 9.49
N GLN A 139 -8.73 -13.88 10.48
CA GLN A 139 -9.21 -14.21 11.83
C GLN A 139 -10.21 -13.12 12.25
N ILE A 140 -11.33 -13.53 12.84
CA ILE A 140 -12.36 -12.63 13.38
C ILE A 140 -12.28 -12.75 14.90
N ALA A 141 -12.30 -11.61 15.59
CA ALA A 141 -12.42 -11.59 17.04
C ALA A 141 -13.84 -12.05 17.42
N GLY A 142 -13.91 -13.10 18.25
CA GLY A 142 -15.17 -13.72 18.70
C GLY A 142 -15.90 -12.91 19.76
#